data_AF-A0A9P5BX27-F1
#
_entry.id   AF-A0A9P5BX27-F1
#
_cell.length_a   1.000
_cell.length_b   1.000
_cell.length_c   1.000
_cell.angle_alpha   90.00
_cell.angle_beta   90.00
_cell.angle_gamma   90.00
#
_symmetry.space_group_name_H-M   'P 1'
#
loop_
_entity.id
_entity.type
_entity.pdbx_description
1 polymer ?
#
loop_
_entity_poly.entity_id
_entity_poly.type
_entity_poly.pdbx_seq_one_letter_code
_entity_poly.pdbx_strand_id
1 'polypeptide(L)'
;MRSSTVTSLLAALALTSAQQINIDAALAVSTPDLSIDPLAAPSPLTYDVSSATSSIAAAAAAGETPAILKRTILIERQDNTTCTNRTRGAGPVPSPDTSSAFLSFQPFADAAKNATTPTNYTAAFTNLHASTTAKTYLGVSELSSYDVSNCTAQCDALNGCTAVNIFFERTPTLNLGPGCTNAPSSTVIKCVFWGDAVTKQNTVNSGFTDNGFVVTIAGSNGYNKGEAAKEAAKTSDSSRVEVTVLLLGVVGAVMAFGF
;
A
#
# COMPACT_ATOMS: atom_id res chain seq x y z
N MET A 1 58.68 7.96 -40.43
CA MET A 1 57.52 7.08 -40.70
C MET A 1 57.35 6.19 -39.47
N ARG A 2 56.28 6.18 -38.67
CA ARG A 2 54.94 6.77 -38.74
C ARG A 2 54.43 6.93 -37.30
N SER A 3 53.73 8.04 -37.06
CA SER A 3 52.80 8.31 -35.96
C SER A 3 51.67 7.28 -35.87
N SER A 4 51.11 7.11 -34.66
CA SER A 4 49.66 7.12 -34.34
C SER A 4 49.46 6.73 -32.85
N THR A 5 49.24 7.66 -31.92
CA THR A 5 47.94 8.19 -31.39
C THR A 5 47.15 7.16 -30.57
N VAL A 6 47.13 7.23 -29.23
CA VAL A 6 46.13 7.95 -28.41
C VAL A 6 44.70 7.69 -28.88
N THR A 7 44.05 6.62 -28.39
CA THR A 7 42.61 6.38 -28.59
C THR A 7 42.04 5.44 -27.52
N SER A 8 42.13 5.83 -26.25
CA SER A 8 41.43 5.09 -25.17
C SER A 8 40.83 5.98 -24.08
N LEU A 9 40.60 7.27 -24.36
CA LEU A 9 39.94 8.19 -23.42
C LEU A 9 38.61 8.79 -23.94
N LEU A 10 38.09 8.34 -25.08
CA LEU A 10 36.82 8.86 -25.65
C LEU A 10 35.61 7.92 -25.51
N ALA A 11 35.77 6.71 -24.97
CA ALA A 11 34.63 5.80 -24.77
C ALA A 11 33.86 6.06 -23.45
N ALA A 12 34.40 6.89 -22.54
CA ALA A 12 33.80 7.16 -21.23
C ALA A 12 32.99 8.47 -21.16
N LEU A 13 32.95 9.28 -22.23
CA LEU A 13 32.20 10.55 -22.27
C LEU A 13 30.94 10.51 -23.15
N ALA A 14 30.58 9.37 -23.75
CA ALA A 14 29.43 9.25 -24.63
C ALA A 14 28.18 8.58 -23.99
N LEU A 15 28.18 8.39 -22.67
CA LEU A 15 27.06 7.77 -21.94
C LEU A 15 26.28 8.73 -21.03
N THR A 16 26.63 10.02 -21.00
CA THR A 16 25.98 11.01 -20.12
C THR A 16 24.94 11.89 -20.81
N SER A 17 24.72 11.80 -22.12
CA SER A 17 23.73 12.64 -22.83
C SER A 17 22.34 12.03 -22.97
N ALA A 18 22.13 10.74 -22.66
CA ALA A 18 20.86 10.05 -22.93
C ALA A 18 19.81 10.14 -21.78
N GLN A 19 20.10 10.87 -20.70
CA GLN A 19 19.16 11.05 -19.57
C GLN A 19 19.04 12.49 -19.05
N GLN A 20 19.54 13.49 -19.78
CA GLN A 20 19.31 14.87 -19.37
C GLN A 20 17.89 15.30 -19.76
N ILE A 21 17.02 15.37 -18.76
CA ILE A 21 15.77 16.12 -18.86
C ILE A 21 16.17 17.56 -19.19
N ASN A 22 15.64 18.12 -20.27
CA ASN A 22 15.90 19.50 -20.67
C ASN A 22 15.17 20.44 -19.68
N ILE A 23 15.85 20.77 -18.58
CA ILE A 23 15.30 21.61 -17.51
C ILE A 23 15.04 23.04 -18.01
N ASP A 24 15.83 23.52 -18.98
CA ASP A 24 15.63 24.84 -19.60
C ASP A 24 14.31 24.89 -20.39
N ALA A 25 13.94 23.80 -21.08
CA ALA A 25 12.64 23.69 -21.74
C ALA A 25 11.48 23.62 -20.75
N ALA A 26 11.68 23.01 -19.57
CA ALA A 26 10.66 22.98 -18.52
C ALA A 26 10.48 24.36 -17.85
N LEU A 27 11.56 25.11 -17.67
CA LEU A 27 11.54 26.48 -17.11
C LEU A 27 11.01 27.53 -18.10
N ALA A 28 11.05 27.24 -19.40
CA ALA A 28 10.48 28.10 -20.45
C ALA A 28 8.96 27.99 -20.59
N VAL A 29 8.33 26.99 -19.94
CA VAL A 29 6.87 26.87 -19.89
C VAL A 29 6.33 27.89 -18.89
N SER A 30 5.42 28.76 -19.34
CA SER A 30 4.72 29.68 -18.46
C SER A 30 3.98 28.91 -17.38
N THR A 31 4.31 29.17 -16.11
CA THR A 31 3.56 28.62 -14.98
C THR A 31 2.13 29.17 -15.02
N PRO A 32 1.10 28.32 -15.03
CA PRO A 32 -0.28 28.82 -15.04
C PRO A 32 -0.54 29.61 -13.76
N ASP A 33 -1.07 30.82 -13.92
CA ASP A 33 -1.55 31.63 -12.81
C ASP A 33 -2.80 30.98 -12.22
N LEU A 34 -2.66 30.32 -11.09
CA LEU A 34 -3.77 29.74 -10.34
C LEU A 34 -4.32 30.81 -9.39
N SER A 35 -5.13 31.72 -9.94
CA SER A 35 -5.90 32.65 -9.11
C SER A 35 -6.88 31.87 -8.23
N ILE A 36 -6.84 32.11 -6.91
CA ILE A 36 -7.71 31.50 -5.90
C ILE A 36 -8.98 32.35 -5.67
N ASP A 37 -9.35 33.20 -6.63
CA ASP A 37 -10.58 33.97 -6.56
C ASP A 37 -11.79 33.07 -6.85
N PRO A 38 -12.67 32.79 -5.87
CA PRO A 38 -13.81 31.91 -6.03
C PRO A 38 -14.90 32.45 -6.98
N LEU A 39 -14.76 33.69 -7.49
CA LEU A 39 -15.68 34.27 -8.48
C LEU A 39 -15.06 34.45 -9.88
N ALA A 40 -13.78 34.12 -10.09
CA ALA A 40 -13.16 34.21 -11.40
C ALA A 40 -13.45 32.96 -12.26
N ALA A 41 -13.93 33.14 -13.49
CA ALA A 41 -14.04 32.05 -14.45
C ALA A 41 -12.63 31.54 -14.82
N PRO A 42 -12.37 30.22 -14.84
CA PRO A 42 -11.05 29.69 -15.15
C PRO A 42 -10.66 30.04 -16.60
N SER A 43 -9.42 30.50 -16.78
CA SER A 43 -8.84 30.73 -18.11
C SER A 43 -8.81 29.42 -18.92
N PRO A 44 -9.18 29.41 -20.20
CA PRO A 44 -9.10 28.20 -21.02
C PRO A 44 -7.64 27.80 -21.22
N LEU A 45 -7.22 26.67 -20.66
CA LEU A 45 -5.94 26.05 -20.97
C LEU A 45 -6.03 25.40 -22.36
N THR A 46 -5.53 26.08 -23.39
CA THR A 46 -5.33 25.50 -24.72
C THR A 46 -4.08 24.63 -24.71
N TYR A 47 -4.26 23.32 -24.65
CA TYR A 47 -3.20 22.33 -24.81
C TYR A 47 -2.91 22.12 -26.30
N ASP A 48 -1.75 22.58 -26.77
CA ASP A 48 -1.30 22.37 -28.15
C ASP A 48 -0.65 20.98 -28.30
N VAL A 49 -1.48 20.00 -28.64
CA VAL A 49 -1.09 18.61 -28.92
C VAL A 49 -0.07 18.51 -30.08
N SER A 50 -0.03 19.50 -30.98
CA SER A 50 0.87 19.53 -32.14
C SER A 50 2.33 19.76 -31.71
N SER A 51 2.54 20.67 -30.74
CA SER A 51 3.87 20.92 -30.18
C SER A 51 4.45 19.72 -29.41
N ALA A 52 3.59 18.98 -28.69
CA ALA A 52 3.97 17.82 -27.88
C ALA A 52 4.31 16.57 -28.72
N THR A 53 3.78 16.46 -29.94
CA THR A 53 3.97 15.31 -30.83
C THR A 53 5.14 15.49 -31.81
N SER A 54 5.63 16.72 -31.98
CA SER A 54 6.74 17.06 -32.88
C SER A 54 8.06 16.38 -32.49
N SER A 55 8.32 16.23 -31.19
CA SER A 55 9.53 15.56 -30.67
C SER A 55 9.52 14.03 -30.87
N ILE A 56 8.33 13.43 -30.93
CA ILE A 56 8.14 11.99 -31.13
C ILE A 56 8.23 11.65 -32.62
N ALA A 57 7.67 12.51 -33.48
CA ALA A 57 7.73 12.36 -34.93
C ALA A 57 9.16 12.49 -35.49
N ALA A 58 9.98 13.40 -34.94
CA ALA A 58 11.38 13.56 -35.33
C ALA A 58 12.23 12.34 -34.95
N ALA A 59 12.02 11.75 -33.77
CA ALA A 59 12.70 10.53 -33.33
C ALA A 59 12.30 9.30 -34.17
N ALA A 60 11.03 9.20 -34.55
CA ALA A 60 10.53 8.13 -35.42
C ALA A 60 11.07 8.22 -36.86
N ALA A 61 11.21 9.44 -37.40
CA ALA A 61 11.78 9.68 -38.74
C ALA A 61 13.29 9.41 -38.80
N ALA A 62 14.01 9.52 -37.69
CA ALA A 62 15.45 9.24 -37.58
C ALA A 62 15.79 7.74 -37.50
N GLY A 63 14.79 6.85 -37.45
CA GLY A 63 15.01 5.40 -37.39
C GLY A 63 15.62 4.91 -36.08
N GLU A 64 15.64 5.76 -35.03
CA GLU A 64 16.05 5.37 -33.70
C GLU A 64 14.96 4.52 -33.06
N THR A 65 15.11 3.20 -33.09
CA THR A 65 14.27 2.33 -32.27
C THR A 65 14.53 2.67 -30.80
N PRO A 66 13.54 3.15 -30.03
CA PRO A 66 13.72 3.31 -28.60
C PRO A 66 14.11 1.95 -28.01
N ALA A 67 15.12 1.92 -27.14
CA ALA A 67 15.52 0.71 -26.41
C ALA A 67 14.36 0.05 -25.59
N ILE A 68 13.20 0.72 -25.53
CA ILE A 68 11.93 0.22 -25.02
C ILE A 68 11.38 -0.97 -25.83
N LEU A 69 11.81 -1.21 -27.08
CA LEU A 69 11.32 -2.34 -27.88
C LEU A 69 12.09 -3.67 -27.71
N LYS A 70 13.09 -3.74 -26.80
CA LYS A 70 13.70 -5.02 -26.38
C LYS A 70 13.17 -5.55 -25.04
N ARG A 71 12.25 -4.81 -24.41
CA ARG A 71 11.38 -5.32 -23.36
C ARG A 71 9.93 -5.27 -23.80
N THR A 72 9.63 -5.95 -24.91
CA THR A 72 8.34 -6.67 -24.97
C THR A 72 8.41 -7.81 -23.95
N ILE A 73 8.43 -7.46 -22.65
CA ILE A 73 7.65 -8.25 -21.73
C ILE A 73 6.24 -8.04 -22.28
N LEU A 74 5.68 -9.11 -22.81
CA LEU A 74 4.25 -9.25 -22.89
C LEU A 74 3.72 -8.91 -21.50
N ILE A 75 3.42 -7.64 -21.23
CA ILE A 75 2.33 -7.33 -20.32
C ILE A 75 1.10 -7.71 -21.13
N GLU A 76 0.90 -9.02 -21.30
CA GLU A 76 -0.45 -9.52 -21.44
C GLU A 76 -1.16 -8.93 -20.24
N ARG A 77 -2.08 -8.01 -20.52
CA ARG A 77 -3.05 -7.57 -19.54
C ARG A 77 -3.76 -8.87 -19.15
N GLN A 78 -3.35 -9.44 -18.02
CA GLN A 78 -3.64 -10.82 -17.63
C GLN A 78 -5.07 -11.13 -18.04
N ASP A 79 -5.20 -11.95 -19.09
CA ASP A 79 -6.52 -12.27 -19.60
C ASP A 79 -7.22 -13.01 -18.48
N ASN A 80 -8.25 -12.38 -17.91
CA ASN A 80 -9.02 -12.94 -16.82
C ASN A 80 -9.84 -14.18 -17.24
N THR A 81 -9.65 -14.66 -18.47
CA THR A 81 -10.15 -15.95 -18.96
C THR A 81 -9.32 -17.14 -18.47
N THR A 82 -8.07 -16.94 -18.00
CA THR A 82 -7.20 -18.04 -17.56
C THR A 82 -6.98 -18.01 -16.05
N CYS A 83 -7.61 -18.98 -15.40
CA CYS A 83 -7.61 -19.27 -13.96
C CYS A 83 -6.22 -19.70 -13.47
N THR A 84 -5.28 -18.76 -13.51
CA THR A 84 -3.88 -18.97 -13.23
C THR A 84 -3.65 -19.14 -11.74
N ASN A 85 -2.76 -20.08 -11.39
CA ASN A 85 -2.39 -20.32 -9.99
C ASN A 85 -1.73 -19.09 -9.38
N ARG A 86 -2.12 -18.77 -8.14
CA ARG A 86 -1.45 -17.82 -7.28
C ARG A 86 -0.44 -18.53 -6.40
N THR A 87 0.58 -17.80 -5.97
CA THR A 87 1.49 -18.27 -4.92
C THR A 87 0.68 -18.59 -3.66
N ARG A 88 0.93 -19.76 -3.07
CA ARG A 88 0.30 -20.13 -1.81
C ARG A 88 1.02 -19.47 -0.64
N GLY A 89 0.23 -18.90 0.27
CA GLY A 89 0.71 -18.47 1.56
C GLY A 89 1.01 -19.65 2.49
N ALA A 90 1.77 -19.38 3.55
CA ALA A 90 2.26 -20.39 4.48
C ALA A 90 1.31 -20.68 5.66
N GLY A 91 0.22 -19.93 5.81
CA GLY A 91 -0.70 -20.11 6.93
C GLY A 91 -1.59 -21.36 6.80
N PRO A 92 -2.13 -21.87 7.91
CA PRO A 92 -3.09 -22.98 7.87
C PRO A 92 -4.41 -22.54 7.21
N VAL A 93 -5.02 -23.44 6.44
CA VAL A 93 -6.36 -23.22 5.86
C VAL A 93 -7.41 -23.86 6.78
N PRO A 94 -8.35 -23.09 7.35
CA PRO A 94 -9.38 -23.63 8.23
C PRO A 94 -10.31 -24.61 7.53
N SER A 95 -10.83 -25.60 8.28
CA SER A 95 -11.85 -26.53 7.80
C SER A 95 -13.13 -26.33 8.64
N PRO A 96 -14.29 -26.04 8.01
CA PRO A 96 -14.52 -25.94 6.57
C PRO A 96 -13.88 -24.68 5.92
N ASP A 97 -13.49 -24.75 4.65
CA ASP A 97 -12.90 -23.61 3.90
C ASP A 97 -13.96 -22.56 3.55
N THR A 98 -14.30 -21.72 4.52
CA THR A 98 -15.26 -20.61 4.38
C THR A 98 -14.71 -19.35 5.05
N SER A 99 -15.19 -18.17 4.64
CA SER A 99 -14.84 -16.92 5.31
C SER A 99 -15.25 -16.89 6.79
N SER A 100 -16.41 -17.46 7.13
CA SER A 100 -16.89 -17.58 8.51
C SER A 100 -15.96 -18.44 9.37
N ALA A 101 -15.57 -19.61 8.88
CA ALA A 101 -14.61 -20.48 9.58
C ALA A 101 -13.24 -19.81 9.68
N PHE A 102 -12.83 -19.05 8.66
CA PHE A 102 -11.59 -18.29 8.69
C PHE A 102 -11.56 -17.23 9.79
N LEU A 103 -12.62 -16.43 9.90
CA LEU A 103 -12.76 -15.39 10.93
C LEU A 103 -12.89 -15.96 12.35
N SER A 104 -13.37 -17.20 12.50
CA SER A 104 -13.54 -17.86 13.80
C SER A 104 -12.43 -18.87 14.13
N PHE A 105 -11.39 -18.96 13.30
CA PHE A 105 -10.35 -19.96 13.46
C PHE A 105 -9.46 -19.65 14.67
N GLN A 106 -9.65 -20.42 15.74
CA GLN A 106 -9.00 -20.22 17.02
C GLN A 106 -7.45 -20.11 16.93
N PRO A 107 -6.74 -20.93 16.12
CA PRO A 107 -5.29 -20.79 15.98
C PRO A 107 -4.80 -19.42 15.48
N PHE A 108 -5.59 -18.69 14.68
CA PHE A 108 -5.23 -17.32 14.30
C PHE A 108 -5.35 -16.36 15.48
N ALA A 109 -6.40 -16.52 16.28
CA ALA A 109 -6.59 -15.73 17.48
C ALA A 109 -5.52 -16.02 18.54
N ASP A 110 -5.12 -17.28 18.69
CA ASP A 110 -4.06 -17.68 19.61
C ASP A 110 -2.70 -17.15 19.16
N ALA A 111 -2.36 -17.25 17.87
CA ALA A 111 -1.14 -16.67 17.33
C ALA A 111 -1.06 -15.16 17.58
N ALA A 112 -2.16 -14.44 17.32
CA ALA A 112 -2.25 -13.00 17.55
C ALA A 112 -2.17 -12.63 19.04
N LYS A 113 -2.89 -13.32 19.93
CA LYS A 113 -2.92 -13.00 21.36
C LYS A 113 -1.65 -13.40 22.10
N ASN A 114 -1.00 -14.48 21.68
CA ASN A 114 0.23 -14.98 22.31
C ASN A 114 1.50 -14.32 21.75
N ALA A 115 1.38 -13.53 20.67
CA ALA A 115 2.51 -12.81 20.11
C ALA A 115 3.09 -11.81 21.12
N THR A 116 4.39 -11.91 21.35
CA THR A 116 5.12 -10.98 22.21
C THR A 116 5.35 -9.67 21.46
N THR A 117 5.13 -8.53 22.13
CA THR A 117 5.45 -7.22 21.59
C THR A 117 6.98 -7.08 21.47
N PRO A 118 7.54 -6.79 20.29
CA PRO A 118 8.98 -6.62 20.12
C PRO A 118 9.54 -5.43 20.91
N THR A 119 10.81 -5.52 21.28
CA THR A 119 11.53 -4.41 21.94
C THR A 119 11.44 -3.14 21.09
N ASN A 120 11.27 -1.98 21.74
CA ASN A 120 11.09 -0.65 21.12
C ASN A 120 9.77 -0.44 20.36
N TYR A 121 8.89 -1.44 20.33
CA TYR A 121 7.54 -1.31 19.81
C TYR A 121 6.51 -1.28 20.95
N THR A 122 5.37 -0.67 20.68
CA THR A 122 4.18 -0.67 21.54
C THR A 122 3.01 -1.26 20.76
N ALA A 123 2.32 -2.24 21.36
CA ALA A 123 1.11 -2.79 20.78
C ALA A 123 -0.02 -1.75 20.78
N ALA A 124 -0.65 -1.53 19.63
CA ALA A 124 -1.77 -0.61 19.46
C ALA A 124 -3.13 -1.34 19.46
N PHE A 125 -3.16 -2.54 18.90
CA PHE A 125 -4.32 -3.42 18.91
C PHE A 125 -3.88 -4.86 18.69
N THR A 126 -4.72 -5.79 19.12
CA THR A 126 -4.46 -7.23 19.05
C THR A 126 -5.71 -7.94 18.57
N ASN A 127 -5.51 -8.93 17.69
CA ASN A 127 -6.52 -9.86 17.21
C ASN A 127 -7.79 -9.19 16.64
N LEU A 128 -7.63 -8.21 15.75
CA LEU A 128 -8.75 -7.64 14.98
C LEU A 128 -9.03 -8.45 13.71
N HIS A 129 -10.22 -8.25 13.14
CA HIS A 129 -10.65 -8.85 11.87
C HIS A 129 -10.55 -7.87 10.68
N ALA A 130 -9.56 -6.98 10.74
CA ALA A 130 -9.32 -5.96 9.73
C ALA A 130 -7.83 -5.60 9.70
N SER A 131 -7.35 -5.10 8.56
CA SER A 131 -6.03 -4.50 8.42
C SER A 131 -6.09 -2.97 8.46
N THR A 132 -4.94 -2.37 8.74
CA THR A 132 -4.78 -0.92 8.75
C THR A 132 -4.94 -0.31 7.36
N THR A 133 -5.52 0.88 7.30
CA THR A 133 -5.55 1.78 6.14
C THR A 133 -5.05 3.13 6.61
N ALA A 134 -3.87 3.54 6.15
CA ALA A 134 -3.27 4.83 6.45
C ALA A 134 -2.70 5.47 5.17
N LYS A 135 -2.14 6.68 5.27
CA LYS A 135 -1.69 7.45 4.10
C LYS A 135 -0.35 6.96 3.58
N THR A 136 0.57 6.63 4.48
CA THR A 136 1.96 6.34 4.20
C THR A 136 2.19 4.82 4.19
N TYR A 137 1.70 4.15 3.15
CA TYR A 137 1.99 2.73 2.89
C TYR A 137 3.40 2.57 2.34
N LEU A 138 4.20 1.69 2.96
CA LEU A 138 5.60 1.50 2.58
C LEU A 138 5.88 0.12 1.95
N GLY A 139 4.92 -0.80 2.01
CA GLY A 139 5.05 -2.12 1.40
C GLY A 139 4.44 -3.24 2.25
N VAL A 140 4.59 -4.46 1.75
CA VAL A 140 4.13 -5.68 2.41
C VAL A 140 5.16 -6.78 2.21
N SER A 141 5.29 -7.64 3.21
CA SER A 141 6.04 -8.89 3.16
C SER A 141 5.11 -10.05 3.47
N GLU A 142 5.25 -11.15 2.72
CA GLU A 142 4.56 -12.40 3.01
C GLU A 142 5.48 -13.29 3.84
N LEU A 143 5.03 -13.64 5.04
CA LEU A 143 5.83 -14.39 6.01
C LEU A 143 5.52 -15.89 5.95
N SER A 144 6.53 -16.69 6.29
CA SER A 144 6.39 -18.15 6.44
C SER A 144 5.68 -18.56 7.74
N SER A 145 5.61 -17.66 8.72
CA SER A 145 4.94 -17.88 10.00
C SER A 145 4.49 -16.53 10.59
N TYR A 146 3.66 -16.55 11.64
CA TYR A 146 3.21 -15.36 12.35
C TYR A 146 4.31 -14.85 13.29
N ASP A 147 5.39 -14.33 12.71
CA ASP A 147 6.57 -13.85 13.42
C ASP A 147 6.59 -12.32 13.49
N VAL A 148 6.13 -11.80 14.62
CA VAL A 148 6.10 -10.36 14.86
C VAL A 148 7.50 -9.77 14.95
N SER A 149 8.48 -10.50 15.48
CA SER A 149 9.86 -10.01 15.60
C SER A 149 10.51 -9.85 14.23
N ASN A 150 10.33 -10.82 13.33
CA ASN A 150 10.79 -10.72 11.95
C ASN A 150 10.06 -9.58 11.21
N CYS A 151 8.75 -9.44 11.42
CA CYS A 151 7.96 -8.35 10.83
C CYS A 151 8.50 -6.96 11.23
N THR A 152 8.75 -6.73 12.53
CA THR A 152 9.32 -5.46 12.99
C THR A 152 10.76 -5.27 12.56
N ALA A 153 11.58 -6.32 12.51
CA ALA A 153 12.96 -6.23 12.03
C ALA A 153 13.03 -5.78 10.56
N GLN A 154 12.09 -6.23 9.71
CA GLN A 154 11.98 -5.75 8.32
C GLN A 154 11.57 -4.27 8.26
N CYS A 155 10.69 -3.82 9.16
CA CYS A 155 10.37 -2.40 9.32
C CYS A 155 11.58 -1.58 9.81
N ASP A 156 12.39 -2.10 10.73
CA ASP A 156 13.61 -1.43 11.20
C ASP A 156 14.65 -1.23 10.10
N ALA A 157 14.70 -2.14 9.13
CA ALA A 157 15.55 -2.02 7.94
C ALA A 157 15.01 -1.05 6.87
N LEU A 158 13.74 -0.63 6.99
CA LEU A 158 13.06 0.20 6.00
C LEU A 158 13.01 1.67 6.44
N ASN A 159 13.67 2.55 5.67
CA ASN A 159 13.67 3.97 5.97
C ASN A 159 12.25 4.55 5.99
N GLY A 160 11.93 5.27 7.07
CA GLY A 160 10.61 5.88 7.26
C GLY A 160 9.54 4.93 7.83
N CYS A 161 9.84 3.65 8.04
CA CYS A 161 8.88 2.75 8.67
C CYS A 161 8.82 2.96 10.18
N THR A 162 7.63 3.30 10.69
CA THR A 162 7.37 3.62 12.10
C THR A 162 6.34 2.69 12.72
N ALA A 163 5.64 1.91 11.90
CA ALA A 163 4.61 0.99 12.36
C ALA A 163 4.45 -0.23 11.44
N VAL A 164 3.94 -1.31 12.01
CA VAL A 164 3.60 -2.54 11.29
C VAL A 164 2.20 -3.02 11.61
N ASN A 165 1.54 -3.63 10.64
CA ASN A 165 0.34 -4.41 10.84
C ASN A 165 0.53 -5.84 10.30
N ILE A 166 0.48 -6.83 11.19
CA ILE A 166 0.64 -8.25 10.86
C ILE A 166 -0.69 -8.99 11.01
N PHE A 167 -1.07 -9.78 10.02
CA PHE A 167 -2.37 -10.47 9.99
C PHE A 167 -2.39 -11.68 9.05
N PHE A 168 -3.39 -12.53 9.21
CA PHE A 168 -3.74 -13.59 8.27
C PHE A 168 -4.78 -13.07 7.27
N GLU A 169 -4.56 -13.30 5.98
CA GLU A 169 -5.51 -13.00 4.91
C GLU A 169 -5.95 -14.28 4.20
N ARG A 170 -7.26 -14.44 4.02
CA ARG A 170 -7.86 -15.48 3.18
C ARG A 170 -7.79 -15.03 1.72
N THR A 171 -7.00 -15.69 0.90
CA THR A 171 -6.78 -15.33 -0.51
C THR A 171 -7.17 -16.51 -1.41
N PRO A 172 -7.76 -16.32 -2.61
CA PRO A 172 -8.02 -17.44 -3.51
C PRO A 172 -6.71 -18.05 -4.02
N THR A 173 -6.66 -19.36 -4.26
CA THR A 173 -5.48 -20.00 -4.86
C THR A 173 -5.32 -19.70 -6.36
N LEU A 174 -6.33 -19.06 -6.97
CA LEU A 174 -6.37 -18.72 -8.39
C LEU A 174 -6.62 -17.22 -8.57
N ASN A 175 -6.19 -16.67 -9.70
CA ASN A 175 -6.70 -15.38 -10.18
C ASN A 175 -8.11 -15.60 -10.75
N LEU A 176 -9.10 -14.96 -10.14
CA LEU A 176 -10.52 -15.22 -10.41
C LEU A 176 -11.06 -14.36 -11.55
N GLY A 177 -11.94 -14.95 -12.34
CA GLY A 177 -12.54 -14.31 -13.50
C GLY A 177 -13.79 -15.01 -14.02
N PRO A 178 -14.28 -14.63 -15.21
CA PRO A 178 -15.53 -15.17 -15.76
C PRO A 178 -15.55 -16.71 -15.87
N GLY A 179 -14.39 -17.35 -16.07
CA GLY A 179 -14.25 -18.81 -16.16
C GLY A 179 -13.95 -19.52 -14.83
N CYS A 180 -13.69 -18.79 -13.75
CA CYS A 180 -13.38 -19.29 -12.41
C CYS A 180 -13.80 -18.24 -11.39
N THR A 181 -15.07 -18.30 -11.03
CA THR A 181 -15.68 -17.40 -10.04
C THR A 181 -15.38 -17.83 -8.61
N ASN A 182 -14.75 -18.99 -8.40
CA ASN A 182 -14.37 -19.44 -7.08
C ASN A 182 -13.08 -20.29 -7.12
N ALA A 183 -12.39 -20.36 -6.00
CA ALA A 183 -11.21 -21.19 -5.80
C ALA A 183 -11.13 -21.66 -4.33
N PRO A 184 -10.43 -22.77 -4.05
CA PRO A 184 -9.94 -23.04 -2.70
C PRO A 184 -9.19 -21.83 -2.14
N SER A 185 -9.21 -21.65 -0.82
CA SER A 185 -8.43 -20.59 -0.21
C SER A 185 -6.98 -21.01 0.08
N SER A 186 -6.14 -20.00 0.18
CA SER A 186 -4.83 -20.01 0.79
C SER A 186 -4.82 -18.98 1.90
N THR A 187 -4.05 -19.25 2.96
CA THR A 187 -3.84 -18.29 4.05
C THR A 187 -2.48 -17.61 3.88
N VAL A 188 -2.49 -16.32 3.59
CA VAL A 188 -1.27 -15.50 3.49
C VAL A 188 -1.05 -14.80 4.83
N ILE A 189 0.17 -14.86 5.35
CA ILE A 189 0.56 -14.12 6.56
C ILE A 189 1.24 -12.85 6.09
N LYS A 190 0.56 -11.71 6.23
CA LYS A 190 1.07 -10.43 5.74
C LYS A 190 1.66 -9.63 6.89
N CYS A 191 2.82 -9.03 6.65
CA CYS A 191 3.41 -7.98 7.45
C CYS A 191 3.43 -6.71 6.60
N VAL A 192 2.58 -5.74 6.95
CA VAL A 192 2.44 -4.47 6.21
C VAL A 192 3.20 -3.38 6.95
N PHE A 193 3.98 -2.60 6.21
CA PHE A 193 4.83 -1.52 6.71
C PHE A 193 4.17 -0.17 6.50
N TRP A 194 4.16 0.66 7.54
CA TRP A 194 3.55 1.99 7.54
C TRP A 194 4.53 3.04 8.05
N GLY A 195 4.47 4.22 7.44
CA GLY A 195 5.13 5.44 7.95
C GLY A 195 4.24 6.24 8.90
N ASP A 196 2.93 5.98 8.91
CA ASP A 196 1.98 6.54 9.89
C ASP A 196 1.74 5.56 11.04
N ALA A 197 1.26 6.07 12.17
CA ALA A 197 0.80 5.23 13.27
C ALA A 197 -0.36 4.31 12.86
N VAL A 198 -0.25 3.03 13.23
CA VAL A 198 -1.37 2.09 13.17
C VAL A 198 -2.18 2.16 14.47
N THR A 199 -3.49 2.25 14.36
CA THR A 199 -4.42 2.38 15.49
C THR A 199 -5.62 1.47 15.27
N LYS A 200 -6.41 1.23 16.32
CA LYS A 200 -7.67 0.50 16.16
C LYS A 200 -8.63 1.25 15.22
N GLN A 201 -8.62 2.59 15.27
CA GLN A 201 -9.51 3.46 14.51
C GLN A 201 -9.24 3.43 13.00
N ASN A 202 -7.97 3.33 12.59
CA ASN A 202 -7.61 3.22 11.17
C ASN A 202 -7.47 1.77 10.69
N THR A 203 -7.83 0.79 11.53
CA THR A 203 -7.82 -0.65 11.18
C THR A 203 -9.22 -1.10 10.79
N VAL A 204 -9.59 -0.74 9.57
CA VAL A 204 -10.98 -0.81 9.06
C VAL A 204 -11.13 -1.64 7.79
N ASN A 205 -10.04 -2.03 7.13
CA ASN A 205 -10.14 -2.88 5.94
C ASN A 205 -10.42 -4.32 6.36
N SER A 206 -11.68 -4.75 6.29
CA SER A 206 -12.11 -6.11 6.65
C SER A 206 -11.99 -7.14 5.51
N GLY A 207 -11.37 -6.76 4.38
CA GLY A 207 -11.35 -7.53 3.15
C GLY A 207 -12.42 -7.10 2.15
N PHE A 208 -12.62 -7.92 1.11
CA PHE A 208 -13.50 -7.61 -0.02
C PHE A 208 -14.00 -8.90 -0.70
N THR A 209 -14.94 -8.78 -1.62
CA THR A 209 -15.41 -9.91 -2.43
C THR A 209 -14.85 -9.81 -3.84
N ASP A 210 -14.20 -10.89 -4.30
CA ASP A 210 -13.65 -11.04 -5.65
C ASP A 210 -14.36 -12.19 -6.37
N ASN A 211 -15.20 -11.87 -7.36
CA ASN A 211 -15.96 -12.83 -8.17
C ASN A 211 -16.80 -13.86 -7.38
N GLY A 212 -17.10 -13.62 -6.09
CA GLY A 212 -17.83 -14.53 -5.21
C GLY A 212 -16.96 -15.17 -4.12
N PHE A 213 -15.64 -15.09 -4.24
CA PHE A 213 -14.72 -15.42 -3.16
C PHE A 213 -14.62 -14.27 -2.16
N VAL A 214 -14.87 -14.55 -0.89
CA VAL A 214 -14.76 -13.54 0.17
C VAL A 214 -13.35 -13.57 0.76
N VAL A 215 -12.57 -12.52 0.47
CA VAL A 215 -11.29 -12.22 1.11
C VAL A 215 -11.60 -11.65 2.48
N THR A 216 -10.99 -12.22 3.52
CA THR A 216 -11.20 -11.82 4.92
C THR A 216 -9.87 -11.77 5.65
N ILE A 217 -9.83 -10.98 6.72
CA ILE A 217 -8.64 -10.74 7.52
C ILE A 217 -8.92 -11.17 8.96
N ALA A 218 -7.98 -11.89 9.58
CA ALA A 218 -8.08 -12.37 10.95
C ALA A 218 -6.72 -12.30 11.67
N GLY A 219 -6.74 -12.36 13.00
CA GLY A 219 -5.52 -12.34 13.81
C GLY A 219 -4.67 -11.10 13.58
N SER A 220 -5.29 -9.93 13.41
CA SER A 220 -4.59 -8.70 13.07
C SER A 220 -4.04 -7.98 14.29
N ASN A 221 -2.71 -7.79 14.34
CA ASN A 221 -2.03 -7.01 15.37
C ASN A 221 -1.35 -5.79 14.76
N GLY A 222 -1.30 -4.70 15.52
CA GLY A 222 -0.64 -3.46 15.14
C GLY A 222 0.40 -3.04 16.17
N TYR A 223 1.58 -2.64 15.70
CA TYR A 223 2.68 -2.21 16.56
C TYR A 223 3.32 -0.93 16.03
N ASN A 224 3.58 0.02 16.91
CA ASN A 224 4.20 1.31 16.60
C ASN A 224 5.53 1.47 17.35
N LYS A 225 6.48 2.21 16.78
CA LYS A 225 7.71 2.66 17.48
C LYS A 225 7.84 4.18 17.45
N GLY A 226 8.65 4.73 18.34
CA GLY A 226 8.97 6.17 18.35
C GLY A 226 7.74 7.07 18.47
N GLU A 227 7.70 8.15 17.68
CA GLU A 227 6.60 9.12 17.69
C GLU A 227 5.24 8.51 17.30
N ALA A 228 5.23 7.53 16.39
CA ALA A 228 4.00 6.83 16.01
C ALA A 228 3.32 6.13 17.21
N ALA A 229 4.10 5.64 18.17
CA ALA A 229 3.55 5.06 19.40
C ALA A 229 2.85 6.12 20.28
N LYS A 230 3.39 7.34 20.33
CA LYS A 230 2.79 8.45 21.07
C LYS A 230 1.51 8.96 20.39
N GLU A 231 1.50 9.00 19.06
CA GLU A 231 0.32 9.37 18.27
C GLU A 231 -0.83 8.39 18.44
N ALA A 232 -0.53 7.08 18.41
CA ALA A 232 -1.51 6.04 18.67
C ALA A 232 -2.12 6.12 20.08
N ALA A 233 -1.32 6.52 21.08
CA ALA A 233 -1.81 6.70 22.45
C ALA A 233 -2.80 7.87 22.57
N LYS A 234 -2.55 9.00 21.90
CA LYS A 234 -3.44 10.18 21.92
C LYS A 234 -4.83 9.90 21.35
N THR A 235 -4.90 9.10 20.28
CA THR A 235 -6.18 8.73 19.65
C THR A 235 -7.04 7.85 20.57
N SER A 236 -6.41 7.04 21.43
CA SER A 236 -7.15 6.26 22.43
C SER A 236 -7.77 7.12 23.53
N ASP A 237 -7.10 8.21 23.91
CA ASP A 237 -7.54 9.10 25.00
C ASP A 237 -8.63 10.07 24.55
N SER A 238 -8.51 10.62 23.34
CA SER A 238 -9.53 11.51 22.76
C SER A 238 -10.89 10.80 22.60
N SER A 239 -10.90 9.51 22.26
CA SER A 239 -12.14 8.72 22.22
C SER A 239 -12.77 8.50 23.61
N ARG A 240 -11.97 8.45 24.68
CA ARG A 240 -12.49 8.33 26.06
C ARG A 240 -13.12 9.63 26.55
N VAL A 241 -12.58 10.78 26.12
CA VAL A 241 -13.15 12.09 26.43
C VAL A 241 -14.53 12.26 25.77
N GLU A 242 -14.69 11.91 24.48
CA GLU A 242 -16.00 11.99 23.81
C GLU A 242 -17.06 11.10 24.45
N VAL A 243 -16.72 9.85 24.79
CA VAL A 243 -17.66 8.92 25.45
C VAL A 243 -18.07 9.43 26.84
N THR A 244 -17.14 10.04 27.58
CA THR A 244 -17.42 10.60 28.92
C THR A 244 -18.32 11.84 28.83
N VAL A 245 -18.12 12.71 27.84
CA VAL A 245 -18.98 13.88 27.58
C VAL A 245 -20.39 13.45 27.15
N LEU A 246 -20.51 12.39 26.34
CA LEU A 246 -21.81 11.86 25.93
C LEU A 246 -22.59 11.28 27.12
N LEU A 247 -21.92 10.54 28.02
CA LEU A 247 -22.54 9.97 29.23
C LEU A 247 -22.96 11.04 30.24
N LEU A 248 -22.16 12.11 30.42
CA LEU A 248 -22.53 13.24 31.27
C LEU A 248 -23.68 14.07 30.69
N GLY A 249 -23.77 14.18 29.36
CA GLY A 249 -24.87 14.86 28.66
C GLY A 249 -26.22 14.15 28.80
N VAL A 250 -26.22 12.81 28.89
CA VAL A 250 -27.45 12.02 29.10
C VAL A 250 -27.96 12.13 30.55
N VAL A 251 -27.07 12.26 31.54
CA VAL A 251 -27.48 12.46 32.95
C VAL A 251 -28.07 13.86 33.18
N GLY A 252 -27.60 14.87 32.44
CA GLY A 252 -28.15 16.23 32.51
C GLY A 252 -29.55 16.41 31.92
N ALA A 253 -29.99 15.51 31.02
CA ALA A 253 -31.29 15.60 30.35
C ALA A 253 -32.46 14.96 31.13
N VAL A 254 -32.18 14.18 32.18
CA VAL A 254 -33.22 13.47 32.96
C VAL A 254 -33.72 14.28 34.18
N MET A 255 -33.07 15.40 34.54
CA MET A 255 -33.48 16.23 35.69
C MET A 255 -34.31 17.48 35.34
N ALA A 256 -34.73 17.68 34.09
CA ALA A 256 -35.42 18.91 33.66
C ALA A 256 -36.91 18.78 33.32
N PHE A 257 -37.56 17.64 33.57
CA PHE A 257 -39.02 17.48 33.40
C PHE A 257 -39.65 16.89 34.66
N GLY A 258 -39.92 17.76 35.62
CA GLY A 258 -40.69 17.45 36.82
C GLY A 258 -41.32 18.72 37.37
N PHE A 259 -42.45 19.12 36.80
CA PHE A 259 -43.52 19.91 37.42
C PHE A 259 -44.85 19.54 36.75
#